data_AF-A0A6A2YTA1-F1
#
_entry.id   AF-A0A6A2YTA1-F1
#
_cell.length_a   1.000
_cell.length_b   1.000
_cell.length_c   1.000
_cell.angle_alpha   90.00
_cell.angle_beta   90.00
_cell.angle_gamma   90.00
#
_symmetry.space_group_name_H-M   'P 1'
#
loop_
_entity.id
_entity.type
_entity.pdbx_description
1 polymer ?
#
loop_
_entity_poly.entity_id
_entity_poly.type
_entity_poly.pdbx_seq_one_letter_code
_entity_poly.pdbx_strand_id
1 'polypeptide(L)'
;MASKLCDYCKSATATLFCRVDSAFLCSNCDSKIHATNKLASRHARVWLCEVCEQAPAHFTCKADAAALCVTCDHDIHSANPLARRHERVPITPVRQLGSCRQAQRGR
;
A
#
# COMPACT_ATOMS: atom_id res chain seq x y z
N MET A 1 15.84 6.84 0.50
CA MET A 1 14.78 7.85 0.26
C MET A 1 13.99 8.02 1.54
N ALA A 2 13.38 9.19 1.77
CA ALA A 2 12.56 9.43 2.95
C ALA A 2 11.14 8.91 2.74
N SER A 3 10.58 8.25 3.75
CA SER A 3 9.22 7.72 3.74
C SER A 3 8.19 8.86 3.78
N LYS A 4 7.01 8.66 3.17
CA LYS A 4 5.94 9.66 3.25
C LYS A 4 5.34 9.70 4.65
N LEU A 5 5.13 10.89 5.18
CA LEU A 5 4.45 11.08 6.46
C LEU A 5 2.93 11.09 6.26
N CYS A 6 2.21 10.68 7.31
CA CYS A 6 0.76 10.75 7.38
C CYS A 6 0.29 12.20 7.26
N ASP A 7 -0.66 12.45 6.37
CA ASP A 7 -1.19 13.79 6.11
C ASP A 7 -2.01 14.38 7.25
N TYR A 8 -2.51 13.54 8.15
CA TYR A 8 -3.31 13.99 9.28
C TYR A 8 -2.46 14.28 10.52
N CYS A 9 -1.64 13.32 10.96
CA CYS A 9 -0.85 13.49 12.19
C CYS A 9 0.54 14.07 11.97
N LYS A 10 1.05 14.08 10.73
CA LYS A 10 2.37 14.59 10.34
C LYS A 10 3.56 14.04 11.15
N SER A 11 3.36 12.94 11.87
CA SER A 11 4.32 12.37 12.82
C SER A 11 4.67 10.90 12.51
N ALA A 12 3.66 10.10 12.13
CA ALA A 12 3.88 8.71 11.75
C ALA A 12 4.08 8.56 10.24
N THR A 13 4.85 7.55 9.83
CA THR A 13 4.94 7.13 8.43
C THR A 13 3.58 6.69 7.90
N ALA A 14 3.25 7.11 6.69
CA ALA A 14 2.07 6.68 5.97
C ALA A 14 2.28 5.25 5.46
N THR A 15 1.24 4.44 5.57
CA THR A 15 1.21 3.05 5.11
C THR A 15 0.14 2.83 4.04
N LEU A 16 -0.84 3.73 3.98
CA LEU A 16 -1.99 3.65 3.09
C LEU A 16 -2.16 4.96 2.33
N PHE A 17 -2.74 4.85 1.14
CA PHE A 17 -3.24 5.98 0.36
C PHE A 17 -4.75 5.83 0.16
N CYS A 18 -5.51 6.84 0.56
CA CYS A 18 -6.94 6.93 0.26
C CYS A 18 -7.13 7.62 -1.09
N ARG A 19 -7.76 6.94 -2.05
CA ARG A 19 -7.99 7.49 -3.39
C ARG A 19 -9.05 8.59 -3.41
N VAL A 20 -10.04 8.50 -2.54
CA VAL A 20 -11.15 9.47 -2.49
C VAL A 20 -10.68 10.78 -1.89
N ASP A 21 -9.99 10.71 -0.75
CA ASP A 21 -9.48 11.89 -0.05
C ASP A 21 -8.13 12.38 -0.62
N SER A 22 -7.54 11.61 -1.55
CA SER A 22 -6.20 11.86 -2.10
C SER A 22 -5.14 12.11 -1.02
N ALA A 23 -5.16 11.28 0.03
CA ALA A 23 -4.39 11.50 1.25
C ALA A 23 -3.56 10.27 1.66
N PHE A 24 -2.36 10.52 2.18
CA PHE A 24 -1.47 9.51 2.77
C PHE A 24 -1.80 9.36 4.25
N LEU A 25 -2.05 8.13 4.71
CA LEU A 25 -2.51 7.87 6.07
C LEU A 25 -1.64 6.80 6.74
N CYS A 26 -1.32 7.02 8.02
CA CYS A 26 -0.85 5.94 8.88
C CYS A 26 -2.04 5.08 9.34
N SER A 27 -1.77 3.85 9.77
CA SER A 27 -2.80 2.89 10.18
C SER A 27 -3.74 3.41 11.28
N ASN A 28 -3.24 4.26 12.19
CA ASN A 28 -4.05 4.84 13.27
C ASN A 28 -5.03 5.90 12.75
N CYS A 29 -4.56 6.81 11.90
CA CYS A 29 -5.41 7.82 11.27
C CYS A 29 -6.41 7.19 10.30
N ASP A 30 -5.97 6.17 9.55
CA ASP A 30 -6.85 5.38 8.69
C ASP A 30 -8.01 4.79 9.49
N SER A 31 -7.72 4.13 10.61
CA SER A 31 -8.75 3.53 11.46
C SER A 31 -9.71 4.58 12.03
N LYS A 32 -9.20 5.73 12.48
CA LYS A 32 -10.05 6.82 13.01
C LYS A 32 -10.99 7.40 11.97
N ILE A 33 -10.52 7.58 10.73
CA ILE A 33 -11.29 8.18 9.64
C ILE A 33 -12.25 7.16 9.00
N HIS A 34 -11.77 5.95 8.74
CA HIS A 34 -12.46 4.97 7.89
C HIS A 34 -13.14 3.84 8.65
N ALA A 35 -12.82 3.59 9.93
CA ALA A 35 -13.51 2.56 10.73
C ALA A 35 -14.78 3.05 11.41
N THR A 36 -14.85 4.34 11.71
CA THR A 36 -15.92 4.92 12.50
C THR A 36 -17.07 5.46 11.65
N ASN A 37 -16.81 5.78 10.38
CA ASN A 37 -17.77 6.39 9.48
C ASN A 37 -18.14 5.44 8.33
N LYS A 38 -19.41 5.03 8.25
CA LYS A 38 -19.95 4.15 7.18
C LYS A 38 -19.77 4.70 5.76
N LEU A 39 -19.69 6.01 5.60
CA LEU A 39 -19.43 6.63 4.30
C LEU A 39 -17.95 6.51 3.94
N ALA A 40 -17.07 6.88 4.87
CA ALA A 40 -15.63 6.82 4.69
C ALA A 40 -15.13 5.36 4.56
N SER A 41 -15.74 4.39 5.23
CA SER A 41 -15.33 2.98 5.16
C SER A 41 -15.38 2.39 3.74
N ARG A 42 -16.15 3.03 2.84
CA ARG A 42 -16.25 2.68 1.42
C ARG A 42 -15.13 3.27 0.56
N HIS A 43 -14.31 4.17 1.09
CA HIS A 43 -13.22 4.76 0.34
C HIS A 43 -12.22 3.68 -0.08
N ALA A 44 -11.88 3.67 -1.37
CA ALA A 44 -10.87 2.78 -1.92
C ALA A 44 -9.49 3.19 -1.40
N ARG A 45 -8.89 2.34 -0.57
CA ARG A 45 -7.56 2.53 -0.03
C ARG A 45 -6.61 1.48 -0.55
N VAL A 46 -5.36 1.83 -0.77
CA VAL A 46 -4.31 0.91 -1.20
C VAL A 46 -3.07 1.11 -0.35
N TRP A 47 -2.28 0.06 -0.20
CA TRP A 47 -0.97 0.15 0.45
C TRP A 47 -0.04 1.05 -0.34
N LEU A 48 0.96 1.62 0.34
CA LEU A 48 2.08 2.27 -0.34
C LEU A 48 3.04 1.22 -0.89
N CYS A 49 3.84 1.64 -1.87
CA CYS A 49 4.92 0.82 -2.37
C CYS A 49 5.94 0.54 -1.26
N GLU A 50 6.28 -0.73 -1.07
CA GLU A 50 7.23 -1.17 -0.03
C GLU A 50 8.69 -0.84 -0.36
N VAL A 51 8.98 -0.50 -1.62
CA VAL A 51 10.33 -0.16 -2.08
C VAL A 51 10.61 1.31 -1.89
N CYS A 52 9.71 2.18 -2.39
CA CYS A 52 9.95 3.62 -2.34
C CYS A 52 9.21 4.32 -1.19
N GLU A 53 8.18 3.69 -0.60
CA GLU A 53 7.35 4.26 0.48
C GLU A 53 6.76 5.65 0.14
N GLN A 54 6.63 5.95 -1.16
CA GLN A 54 6.29 7.28 -1.65
C GLN A 54 5.06 7.35 -2.55
N ALA A 55 4.71 6.23 -3.17
CA ALA A 55 3.63 6.16 -4.13
C ALA A 55 2.66 5.02 -3.76
N PRO A 56 1.38 5.14 -4.11
CA PRO A 56 0.43 4.04 -3.94
C PRO A 56 0.89 2.83 -4.75
N ALA A 57 0.82 1.65 -4.12
CA ALA A 57 1.03 0.40 -4.81
C ALA A 57 -0.08 0.19 -5.86
N HIS A 58 0.31 -0.39 -6.99
CA HIS A 58 -0.58 -0.76 -8.08
C HIS A 58 -0.57 -2.27 -8.31
N PHE A 59 0.56 -2.92 -8.03
CA PHE A 59 0.75 -4.35 -8.22
C PHE A 59 1.22 -5.01 -6.94
N THR A 60 0.91 -6.29 -6.79
CA THR A 60 1.64 -7.18 -5.89
C THR A 60 2.43 -8.18 -6.74
N CYS A 61 3.72 -8.30 -6.44
CA CYS A 61 4.58 -9.31 -7.02
C CYS A 61 4.63 -10.52 -6.07
N LYS A 62 4.19 -11.69 -6.53
CA LYS A 62 4.17 -12.89 -5.68
C LYS A 62 5.56 -13.42 -5.34
N ALA A 63 6.50 -13.31 -6.29
CA ALA A 63 7.87 -13.78 -6.11
C ALA A 63 8.63 -12.95 -5.07
N ASP A 64 8.43 -11.63 -5.10
CA ASP A 64 9.10 -10.70 -4.19
C ASP A 64 8.31 -10.46 -2.89
N ALA A 65 7.10 -11.02 -2.78
CA ALA A 65 6.16 -10.79 -1.69
C ALA A 65 5.93 -9.30 -1.38
N ALA A 66 5.96 -8.46 -2.40
CA ALA A 66 6.00 -7.00 -2.26
C ALA A 66 4.87 -6.29 -3.01
N ALA A 67 4.39 -5.20 -2.42
CA ALA A 67 3.48 -4.25 -3.06
C ALA A 67 4.28 -3.12 -3.76
N LEU A 68 4.09 -2.96 -5.06
CA LEU A 68 4.91 -2.09 -5.91
C LEU A 68 4.07 -1.00 -6.59
N CYS A 69 4.59 0.23 -6.62
CA CYS A 69 4.05 1.27 -7.51
C CYS A 69 4.48 0.98 -8.96
N VAL A 70 3.88 1.70 -9.91
CA VAL A 70 4.17 1.51 -11.34
C VAL A 70 5.66 1.68 -11.67
N THR A 71 6.32 2.67 -11.06
CA THR A 71 7.74 2.93 -11.29
C THR A 71 8.62 1.79 -10.76
N CYS A 72 8.44 1.40 -9.50
CA CYS A 72 9.22 0.31 -8.92
C CYS A 72 8.93 -1.04 -9.58
N ASP A 73 7.68 -1.28 -10.01
CA ASP A 73 7.33 -2.46 -10.81
C ASP A 73 8.14 -2.50 -12.11
N HIS A 74 8.17 -1.39 -12.85
CA HIS A 74 8.95 -1.30 -14.07
C HIS A 74 10.44 -1.51 -13.80
N ASP A 75 11.00 -0.84 -12.80
CA ASP A 75 12.45 -0.91 -12.51
C ASP A 75 12.88 -2.32 -12.09
N ILE A 76 12.10 -2.99 -11.24
CA ILE A 76 12.39 -4.36 -10.78
C ILE A 76 12.24 -5.34 -11.93
N HIS A 77 11.11 -5.29 -12.64
CA HIS A 77 10.82 -6.30 -13.64
C HIS A 77 11.52 -6.05 -14.97
N SER A 78 12.04 -4.85 -15.26
CA SER A 78 12.89 -4.60 -16.44
C SER A 78 14.36 -4.98 -16.23
N ALA A 79 14.83 -5.03 -14.98
CA ALA A 79 16.24 -5.23 -14.62
C ALA A 79 16.85 -6.52 -15.20
N ASN A 80 16.09 -7.62 -15.30
CA ASN A 80 16.58 -8.87 -15.88
C ASN A 80 15.45 -9.79 -16.39
N PRO A 81 15.75 -10.78 -17.26
CA PRO A 81 14.74 -11.69 -17.80
C PRO A 81 14.04 -12.60 -16.78
N LEU A 82 14.65 -12.86 -15.61
CA LEU A 82 14.04 -13.67 -14.55
C LEU A 82 12.94 -12.87 -13.85
N ALA A 83 13.23 -11.62 -13.49
CA ALA A 83 12.27 -10.71 -12.89
C ALA A 83 11.05 -10.52 -13.80
N ARG A 84 11.22 -10.38 -15.14
CA ARG A 84 10.08 -10.29 -16.07
C ARG A 84 9.06 -11.42 -15.98
N ARG A 85 9.45 -12.58 -15.46
CA ARG A 85 8.59 -13.76 -15.29
C ARG A 85 7.84 -13.78 -13.97
N HIS A 86 8.11 -12.84 -13.06
CA HIS A 86 7.37 -12.74 -11.80
C HIS A 86 5.88 -12.51 -12.08
N GLU A 87 5.04 -13.26 -11.38
CA GLU A 87 3.59 -13.06 -11.45
C GLU A 87 3.24 -11.77 -10.71
N ARG A 88 2.76 -10.78 -11.48
CA ARG A 88 2.31 -9.48 -11.02
C ARG A 88 0.81 -9.43 -11.12
N VAL A 89 0.13 -9.19 -10.01
CA VAL A 89 -1.32 -9.06 -9.97
C VAL A 89 -1.72 -7.65 -9.53
N PRO A 90 -2.76 -7.04 -10.12
CA PRO A 90 -3.25 -5.74 -9.67
C PRO A 90 -3.68 -5.77 -8.20
N ILE A 91 -3.34 -4.72 -7.45
CA ILE A 91 -3.71 -4.62 -6.04
C ILE A 91 -5.23 -4.41 -5.90
N THR A 92 -5.85 -5.15 -4.99
CA THR A 92 -7.25 -4.92 -4.63
C THR A 92 -7.32 -3.87 -3.52
N PRO A 93 -8.21 -2.86 -3.62
CA PRO A 93 -8.36 -1.88 -2.56
C PRO A 93 -8.76 -2.53 -1.23
N VAL A 94 -8.12 -2.08 -0.15
CA VAL A 94 -8.42 -2.45 1.21
C VAL A 94 -9.79 -1.87 1.58
N ARG A 95 -10.82 -2.71 1.42
CA ARG A 95 -12.08 -2.54 2.15
C ARG A 95 -11.82 -3.11 3.54
N GLN A 96 -12.26 -2.45 4.60
CA GLN A 96 -11.92 -2.87 5.97
C GLN A 96 -12.25 -4.35 6.19
N LEU A 97 -11.21 -5.19 6.12
CA LEU A 97 -11.17 -6.47 6.77
C LEU A 97 -10.88 -6.13 8.21
N GLY A 98 -11.89 -6.26 9.08
CA GLY A 98 -11.63 -6.40 10.49
C GLY A 98 -10.55 -7.47 10.65
N SER A 99 -9.39 -7.06 11.17
CA SER A 99 -8.35 -7.92 11.75
C SER A 99 -8.20 -9.31 11.10
N CYS A 100 -7.70 -9.39 9.86
CA CYS A 100 -7.06 -10.62 9.42
C CYS A 100 -6.09 -10.35 8.26
N ARG A 101 -4.80 -10.25 8.60
CA ARG A 101 -3.61 -10.73 7.86
C ARG A 101 -2.37 -9.91 8.25
N GLN A 102 -2.02 -9.98 9.53
CA GLN A 102 -0.61 -10.02 9.89
C GLN A 102 -0.22 -11.50 9.95
N ALA A 103 -0.28 -12.15 8.79
CA ALA A 103 0.23 -13.50 8.59
C ALA A 103 1.22 -13.42 7.44
N GLN A 104 2.35 -12.76 7.70
CA GLN A 104 3.62 -12.85 6.96
C GLN A 104 4.66 -11.94 7.65
N ARG A 105 4.97 -12.24 8.91
CA ARG A 105 6.34 -12.07 9.43
C ARG A 105 6.73 -13.45 9.95
N GLY A 106 7.26 -14.26 9.04
CA GLY A 106 7.98 -15.48 9.38
C GLY A 106 9.29 -15.09 10.07
N ARG A 107 9.66 -15.95 11.02
CA ARG A 107 10.87 -15.96 11.84
C ARG A 107 12.16 -15.76 11.04
#